data_AF-A0A6P7XWB4-F1
#
_entry.id   AF-A0A6P7XWB4-F1
#
_cell.length_a   1.000
_cell.length_b   1.000
_cell.length_c   1.000
_cell.angle_alpha   90.00
_cell.angle_beta   90.00
_cell.angle_gamma   90.00
#
_symmetry.space_group_name_H-M   'P 1'
#
loop_
_entity.id
_entity.type
_entity.pdbx_description
1 polymer ?
#
loop_
_entity_poly.entity_id
_entity_poly.type
_entity_poly.pdbx_seq_one_letter_code
_entity_poly.pdbx_strand_id
1 'polypeptide(L)'
;MDAPGGSSRPVVVPLLLLFWFGSSVANGFELTLLHTNDVHARVDQTSVDSGRCASQEDCYGGVARRLSKIREVRAREPHVLLLDAGDQYQGTVWFNYYKGEEAVHFMNYLQYDAMALGNHEFDNGVEGLLNPLLKKVAFPILSANIKSDKQLSPNITGYYLPYKILQVGSEKVGIIGYTSKETPTLSSTGPHLLFEDEILALQPQVEKLRTLGVNKIIALGHSGFETDQQIAQKVKGVDVVIGGHTNTFLYTGSPPSSEIPAGGYPFMVTSNYGYAVPVVQAYAFGKYLGYLKVIFDDDGNVIKAFGNPILLNSTVPEDEELKAEVNKWKEQINNYSTQAIGKTVVYLNGTTEECRNRECNMGNLICDAMIYNNIRFPDEKRWNHVSLCILNGGSIRSPIDERSNNGIITLEDLISVLPFGGTFDLIEVKGSTLRAAFEHSVHRYGSGKGEFLQVGGIRVVYDLSKNSGNRVVKVEVVCTECRVPSYVPLETDKIYKVVLPSYIVNGGDGFTVLKNEQIKHDSGDLDIAVISSYIRTMERVYPTVEGRIQFSSGHLYGSIRLPYVVMFLMLLTHF
;
A
#
# COMPACT_ATOMS: atom_id res chain seq x y z
N MET A 1 41.76 -102.13 -13.52
CA MET A 1 40.31 -102.17 -13.33
C MET A 1 39.96 -101.08 -12.33
N ASP A 2 39.37 -100.02 -12.86
CA ASP A 2 38.45 -99.02 -12.28
C ASP A 2 38.82 -98.22 -11.01
N ALA A 3 38.76 -96.90 -11.20
CA ALA A 3 38.77 -95.84 -10.21
C ALA A 3 37.51 -95.85 -9.32
N PRO A 4 37.51 -95.10 -8.19
CA PRO A 4 36.95 -93.74 -8.20
C PRO A 4 37.82 -92.76 -7.39
N GLY A 5 37.91 -91.45 -7.65
CA GLY A 5 36.84 -90.52 -7.97
C GLY A 5 36.55 -89.64 -6.73
N GLY A 6 37.51 -88.82 -6.30
CA GLY A 6 37.36 -87.89 -5.19
C GLY A 6 36.85 -86.53 -5.67
N SER A 7 35.58 -86.22 -5.40
CA SER A 7 34.96 -84.93 -5.73
C SER A 7 35.27 -83.88 -4.67
N SER A 8 36.00 -82.82 -5.04
CA SER A 8 36.03 -81.56 -4.29
C SER A 8 34.75 -80.76 -4.58
N ARG A 9 33.95 -80.49 -3.55
CA ARG A 9 32.81 -79.56 -3.65
C ARG A 9 33.34 -78.12 -3.61
N PRO A 10 32.96 -77.23 -4.55
CA PRO A 10 33.16 -75.81 -4.36
C PRO A 10 32.11 -75.30 -3.36
N VAL A 11 32.56 -74.61 -2.31
CA VAL A 11 31.68 -73.82 -1.44
C VAL A 11 31.25 -72.58 -2.22
N VAL A 12 30.00 -72.56 -2.66
CA VAL A 12 29.37 -71.37 -3.24
C VAL A 12 28.99 -70.45 -2.06
N VAL A 13 29.76 -69.37 -1.87
CA VAL A 13 29.36 -68.26 -1.01
C VAL A 13 28.37 -67.41 -1.81
N PRO A 14 27.10 -67.26 -1.41
CA PRO A 14 26.18 -66.39 -2.11
C PRO A 14 26.59 -64.94 -1.81
N LEU A 15 27.12 -64.25 -2.82
CA LEU A 15 27.29 -62.81 -2.80
C LEU A 15 25.88 -62.18 -2.82
N LEU A 16 25.34 -61.87 -1.64
CA LEU A 16 24.16 -61.04 -1.50
C LEU A 16 24.51 -59.62 -1.97
N LEU A 17 24.27 -59.35 -3.26
CA LEU A 17 24.19 -58.00 -3.80
C LEU A 17 22.97 -57.32 -3.17
N LEU A 18 23.22 -56.63 -2.05
CA LEU A 18 22.32 -55.61 -1.52
C LEU A 18 22.22 -54.50 -2.57
N PHE A 19 21.21 -54.58 -3.44
CA PHE A 19 20.72 -53.44 -4.18
C PHE A 19 20.15 -52.45 -3.17
N TRP A 20 20.99 -51.50 -2.77
CA TRP A 20 20.56 -50.31 -2.08
C TRP A 20 19.77 -49.49 -3.10
N PHE A 21 18.45 -49.72 -3.14
CA PHE A 21 17.53 -48.75 -3.70
C PHE A 21 17.60 -47.53 -2.77
N GLY A 22 18.60 -46.69 -3.02
CA GLY A 22 18.59 -45.32 -2.54
C GLY A 22 17.39 -44.66 -3.20
N SER A 23 16.27 -44.59 -2.48
CA SER A 23 15.21 -43.65 -2.78
C SER A 23 15.85 -42.26 -2.72
N SER A 24 16.29 -41.74 -3.86
CA SER A 24 16.66 -40.34 -3.99
C SER A 24 15.37 -39.56 -3.78
N VAL A 25 15.09 -39.18 -2.55
CA VAL A 25 14.20 -38.07 -2.28
C VAL A 25 14.88 -36.89 -2.97
N ALA A 26 14.34 -36.45 -4.11
CA ALA A 26 14.82 -35.26 -4.79
C ALA A 26 14.73 -34.12 -3.76
N ASN A 27 15.88 -33.71 -3.25
CA ASN A 27 15.97 -32.77 -2.14
C ASN A 27 15.89 -31.37 -2.76
N GLY A 28 14.68 -30.84 -2.93
CA GLY A 28 14.46 -29.53 -3.55
C GLY A 28 15.16 -28.41 -2.79
N PHE A 29 15.52 -27.34 -3.49
CA PHE A 29 16.07 -26.13 -2.87
C PHE A 29 14.94 -25.34 -2.23
N GLU A 30 14.91 -25.31 -0.90
CA GLU A 30 13.95 -24.49 -0.15
C GLU A 30 14.49 -23.07 0.05
N LEU A 31 13.70 -22.07 -0.35
CA LEU A 31 13.96 -20.65 -0.16
C LEU A 31 12.83 -20.02 0.66
N THR A 32 13.19 -19.33 1.73
CA THR A 32 12.25 -18.50 2.51
C THR A 32 12.37 -17.05 2.08
N LEU A 33 11.26 -16.49 1.60
CA LEU A 33 11.12 -15.11 1.17
C LEU A 33 10.37 -14.36 2.27
N LEU A 34 11.12 -13.59 3.05
CA LEU A 34 10.58 -12.55 3.91
C LEU A 34 10.36 -11.29 3.09
N HIS A 35 9.20 -10.65 3.24
CA HIS A 35 8.95 -9.42 2.49
C HIS A 35 8.11 -8.38 3.23
N THR A 36 8.34 -7.12 2.86
CA THR A 36 7.54 -5.96 3.25
C THR A 36 7.20 -5.13 2.02
N ASN A 37 6.12 -4.36 2.11
CA ASN A 37 5.70 -3.39 1.10
C ASN A 37 4.90 -2.28 1.81
N ASP A 38 4.92 -1.06 1.26
CA ASP A 38 4.06 0.06 1.71
C ASP A 38 4.19 0.34 3.21
N VAL A 39 5.41 0.26 3.74
CA VAL A 39 5.68 0.47 5.17
C VAL A 39 5.38 1.91 5.59
N HIS A 40 5.53 2.87 4.68
CA HIS A 40 5.12 4.27 4.86
C HIS A 40 5.58 4.88 6.18
N ALA A 41 6.89 4.85 6.41
CA ALA A 41 7.57 5.46 7.55
C ALA A 41 7.00 5.05 8.93
N ARG A 42 6.36 3.87 9.05
CA ARG A 42 5.96 3.27 10.33
C ARG A 42 7.18 2.62 11.01
N VAL A 43 8.10 3.47 11.46
CA VAL A 43 9.29 3.08 12.23
C VAL A 43 8.87 2.60 13.62
N ASP A 44 8.06 3.41 14.30
CA ASP A 44 7.42 3.04 15.55
C ASP A 44 6.38 1.92 15.35
N GLN A 45 6.07 1.20 16.44
CA GLN A 45 4.85 0.40 16.49
C GLN A 45 3.59 1.29 16.44
N THR A 46 2.51 0.73 15.92
CA THR A 46 1.27 1.44 15.57
C THR A 46 0.06 0.83 16.27
N SER A 47 -1.08 1.51 16.27
CA SER A 47 -2.36 0.90 16.66
C SER A 47 -2.82 -0.16 15.65
N VAL A 48 -3.91 -0.86 15.94
CA VAL A 48 -4.48 -1.86 15.02
C VAL A 48 -4.78 -1.29 13.63
N ASP A 49 -5.17 -0.01 13.54
CA ASP A 49 -5.47 0.69 12.29
C ASP A 49 -4.27 1.48 11.74
N SER A 50 -3.05 1.14 12.18
CA SER A 50 -1.78 1.72 11.71
C SER A 50 -1.60 3.22 12.00
N GLY A 51 -2.37 3.76 12.95
CA GLY A 51 -2.20 5.08 13.54
C GLY A 51 -1.26 5.07 14.75
N ARG A 52 -1.28 6.15 15.54
CA ARG A 52 -0.50 6.24 16.78
C ARG A 52 -0.92 5.15 17.77
N CYS A 53 0.05 4.39 18.31
CA CYS A 53 -0.26 3.42 19.34
C CYS A 53 -0.46 4.06 20.73
N ALA A 54 -1.48 3.59 21.44
CA ALA A 54 -1.91 4.09 22.75
C ALA A 54 -1.33 3.30 23.93
N SER A 55 -1.33 1.97 23.82
CA SER A 55 -0.95 1.04 24.89
C SER A 55 -0.13 -0.10 24.29
N GLN A 56 0.94 -0.51 24.96
CA GLN A 56 1.87 -1.52 24.43
C GLN A 56 1.22 -2.89 24.19
N GLU A 57 0.11 -3.20 24.86
CA GLU A 57 -0.56 -4.49 24.77
C GLU A 57 -1.28 -4.71 23.43
N ASP A 58 -1.66 -3.64 22.72
CA ASP A 58 -2.39 -3.66 21.45
C ASP A 58 -1.67 -2.85 20.35
N CYS A 59 -0.32 -2.84 20.41
CA CYS A 59 0.51 -2.28 19.34
C CYS A 59 0.94 -3.34 18.32
N TYR A 60 1.12 -2.89 17.08
CA TYR A 60 1.47 -3.71 15.94
C TYR A 60 2.65 -3.13 15.16
N GLY A 61 3.40 -3.99 14.47
CA GLY A 61 4.47 -3.58 13.58
C GLY A 61 5.64 -2.90 14.31
N GLY A 62 6.22 -1.90 13.64
CA GLY A 62 7.46 -1.22 14.07
C GLY A 62 8.73 -2.01 13.73
N VAL A 63 9.83 -1.30 13.47
CA VAL A 63 11.09 -1.90 13.00
C VAL A 63 11.73 -2.80 14.06
N ALA A 64 11.59 -2.47 15.35
CA ALA A 64 12.13 -3.25 16.46
C ALA A 64 11.48 -4.64 16.56
N ARG A 65 10.15 -4.72 16.46
CA ARG A 65 9.42 -6.00 16.45
C ARG A 65 9.68 -6.81 15.19
N ARG A 66 9.77 -6.12 14.05
CA ARG A 66 10.09 -6.74 12.75
C ARG A 66 11.46 -7.41 12.82
N LEU A 67 12.47 -6.74 13.39
CA LEU A 67 13.81 -7.30 13.57
C LEU A 67 13.79 -8.59 14.40
N SER A 68 13.06 -8.63 15.52
CA SER A 68 12.92 -9.85 16.33
C SER A 68 12.41 -11.03 15.50
N LYS A 69 11.36 -10.81 14.71
CA LYS A 69 10.79 -11.88 13.87
C LYS A 69 11.73 -12.28 12.73
N ILE A 70 12.41 -11.32 12.09
CA ILE A 70 13.41 -11.58 11.05
C ILE A 70 14.54 -12.46 11.61
N ARG A 71 15.08 -12.11 12.79
CA ARG A 71 16.14 -12.87 13.47
C ARG A 71 15.68 -14.29 13.82
N GLU A 72 14.45 -14.44 14.34
CA GLU A 72 13.85 -15.74 14.62
C GLU A 72 13.78 -16.63 13.37
N VAL A 73 13.33 -16.09 12.24
CA VAL A 73 13.24 -16.83 10.98
C VAL A 73 14.62 -17.17 10.43
N ARG A 74 15.55 -16.19 10.38
CA ARG A 74 16.93 -16.41 9.91
C ARG A 74 17.69 -17.44 10.75
N ALA A 75 17.36 -17.60 12.03
CA ALA A 75 17.96 -18.63 12.89
C ALA A 75 17.41 -20.04 12.63
N ARG A 76 16.21 -20.17 12.06
CA ARG A 76 15.54 -21.46 11.82
C ARG A 76 15.63 -21.94 10.38
N GLU A 77 15.68 -21.02 9.43
CA GLU A 77 15.62 -21.31 8.00
C GLU A 77 17.01 -21.13 7.36
N PRO A 78 17.51 -22.09 6.58
CA PRO A 78 18.89 -22.06 6.06
C PRO A 78 19.09 -21.04 4.93
N HIS A 79 18.03 -20.75 4.16
CA HIS A 79 18.08 -19.91 2.97
C HIS A 79 16.97 -18.86 3.06
N VAL A 80 17.33 -17.64 3.45
CA VAL A 80 16.38 -16.54 3.65
C VAL A 80 16.81 -15.33 2.84
N LEU A 81 15.84 -14.72 2.16
CA LEU A 81 15.96 -13.36 1.62
C LEU A 81 14.91 -12.47 2.26
N LEU A 82 15.31 -11.26 2.66
CA LEU A 82 14.44 -10.18 3.13
C LEU A 82 14.33 -9.11 2.05
N LEU A 83 13.15 -8.97 1.47
CA LEU A 83 12.90 -8.13 0.30
C LEU A 83 11.90 -7.03 0.63
N ASP A 84 12.08 -5.86 0.04
CA ASP A 84 11.11 -4.77 0.13
C ASP A 84 10.56 -4.40 -1.25
N ALA A 85 9.23 -4.31 -1.37
CA ALA A 85 8.56 -4.00 -2.61
C ALA A 85 8.24 -2.50 -2.78
N GLY A 86 8.92 -1.60 -2.05
CA GLY A 86 8.82 -0.15 -2.21
C GLY A 86 7.85 0.53 -1.24
N ASP A 87 7.83 1.86 -1.30
CA ASP A 87 7.06 2.77 -0.44
C ASP A 87 7.43 2.65 1.06
N GLN A 88 8.73 2.71 1.33
CA GLN A 88 9.27 2.97 2.68
C GLN A 88 9.14 4.46 3.02
N TYR A 89 9.35 5.31 2.01
CA TYR A 89 9.20 6.75 2.11
C TYR A 89 7.74 7.15 2.34
N GLN A 90 7.57 8.37 2.85
CA GLN A 90 6.29 9.02 3.12
C GLN A 90 5.44 8.39 4.23
N GLY A 91 4.60 9.18 4.90
CA GLY A 91 3.47 8.68 5.67
C GLY A 91 3.45 8.97 7.17
N THR A 92 4.57 9.37 7.78
CA THR A 92 4.62 9.86 9.17
C THR A 92 5.60 11.02 9.31
N VAL A 93 5.58 11.64 10.50
CA VAL A 93 6.57 12.65 10.88
C VAL A 93 8.03 12.18 10.75
N TRP A 94 8.29 10.86 10.83
CA TRP A 94 9.63 10.32 10.64
C TRP A 94 10.20 10.71 9.28
N PHE A 95 9.46 10.46 8.21
CA PHE A 95 9.88 10.86 6.87
C PHE A 95 9.90 12.38 6.70
N ASN A 96 8.91 13.09 7.27
CA ASN A 96 8.85 14.55 7.14
C ASN A 96 10.07 15.22 7.76
N TYR A 97 10.61 14.67 8.84
CA TYR A 97 11.80 15.18 9.53
C TYR A 97 13.11 14.63 8.96
N TYR A 98 13.23 13.31 8.83
CA TYR A 98 14.47 12.62 8.44
C TYR A 98 14.67 12.43 6.95
N LYS A 99 13.64 12.67 6.13
CA LYS A 99 13.71 12.71 4.66
C LYS A 99 14.29 11.43 4.04
N GLY A 100 14.08 10.27 4.66
CA GLY A 100 14.55 8.97 4.19
C GLY A 100 15.82 8.45 4.88
N GLU A 101 16.49 9.25 5.72
CA GLU A 101 17.64 8.78 6.51
C GLU A 101 17.23 7.66 7.48
N GLU A 102 16.00 7.73 7.99
CA GLU A 102 15.41 6.70 8.83
C GLU A 102 15.23 5.38 8.07
N ALA A 103 14.75 5.44 6.82
CA ALA A 103 14.57 4.26 5.99
C ALA A 103 15.91 3.60 5.69
N VAL A 104 16.91 4.39 5.27
CA VAL A 104 18.30 3.91 5.08
C VAL A 104 18.81 3.22 6.33
N HIS A 105 18.73 3.91 7.47
CA HIS A 105 19.33 3.45 8.71
C HIS A 105 18.70 2.14 9.18
N PHE A 106 17.37 2.10 9.30
CA PHE A 106 16.68 0.92 9.82
C PHE A 106 16.67 -0.24 8.83
N MET A 107 16.58 -0.01 7.51
CA MET A 107 16.68 -1.10 6.55
C MET A 107 18.09 -1.72 6.52
N ASN A 108 19.14 -0.90 6.66
CA ASN A 108 20.50 -1.41 6.82
C ASN A 108 20.64 -2.23 8.12
N TYR A 109 20.06 -1.75 9.23
CA TYR A 109 20.07 -2.45 10.51
C TYR A 109 19.35 -3.82 10.43
N LEU A 110 18.20 -3.87 9.73
CA LEU A 110 17.44 -5.10 9.49
C LEU A 110 18.12 -6.03 8.46
N GLN A 111 19.15 -5.54 7.76
CA GLN A 111 19.89 -6.24 6.72
C GLN A 111 18.97 -6.71 5.59
N TYR A 112 18.22 -5.79 4.98
CA TYR A 112 17.48 -6.11 3.74
C TYR A 112 18.44 -6.61 2.64
N ASP A 113 17.97 -7.54 1.82
CA ASP A 113 18.76 -8.16 0.75
C ASP A 113 18.55 -7.46 -0.61
N ALA A 114 17.36 -6.88 -0.83
CA ALA A 114 17.06 -6.00 -1.95
C ALA A 114 15.78 -5.19 -1.69
N MET A 115 15.66 -4.05 -2.37
CA MET A 115 14.44 -3.24 -2.38
C MET A 115 14.10 -2.84 -3.82
N ALA A 116 12.84 -2.92 -4.22
CA ALA A 116 12.36 -2.25 -5.42
C ALA A 116 11.92 -0.81 -5.11
N LEU A 117 12.06 0.10 -6.07
CA LEU A 117 11.54 1.45 -5.92
C LEU A 117 10.02 1.46 -6.04
N GLY A 118 9.35 2.05 -5.06
CA GLY A 118 7.96 2.48 -5.12
C GLY A 118 7.81 3.91 -5.63
N ASN A 119 6.56 4.38 -5.70
CA ASN A 119 6.30 5.73 -6.17
C ASN A 119 6.69 6.78 -5.14
N HIS A 120 6.52 6.51 -3.84
CA HIS A 120 6.78 7.49 -2.78
C HIS A 120 8.26 7.72 -2.51
N GLU A 121 9.14 6.84 -2.99
CA GLU A 121 10.58 7.09 -3.01
C GLU A 121 10.97 8.35 -3.82
N PHE A 122 10.09 8.83 -4.71
CA PHE A 122 10.29 10.03 -5.53
C PHE A 122 9.67 11.30 -4.94
N ASP A 123 9.09 11.26 -3.73
CA ASP A 123 8.32 12.40 -3.19
C ASP A 123 9.17 13.66 -3.00
N ASN A 124 10.40 13.49 -2.52
CA ASN A 124 11.39 14.55 -2.40
C ASN A 124 12.21 14.76 -3.70
N GLY A 125 11.67 14.30 -4.83
CA GLY A 125 12.32 14.31 -6.13
C GLY A 125 13.49 13.36 -6.25
N VAL A 126 14.09 13.36 -7.46
CA VAL A 126 15.27 12.55 -7.78
C VAL A 126 16.45 12.84 -6.84
N GLU A 127 16.58 14.10 -6.39
CA GLU A 127 17.63 14.50 -5.45
C GLU A 127 17.44 13.84 -4.07
N GLY A 128 16.22 13.88 -3.52
CA GLY A 128 15.88 13.25 -2.24
C GLY A 128 15.85 11.72 -2.29
N LEU A 129 15.67 11.15 -3.48
CA LEU A 129 15.90 9.72 -3.73
C LEU A 129 17.40 9.39 -3.72
N LEU A 130 18.20 10.15 -4.48
CA LEU A 130 19.63 9.92 -4.60
C LEU A 130 20.35 10.06 -3.25
N ASN A 131 19.96 11.04 -2.45
CA ASN A 131 20.45 11.25 -1.10
C ASN A 131 19.26 11.48 -0.15
N PRO A 132 19.01 10.57 0.81
CA PRO A 132 19.97 9.59 1.32
C PRO A 132 19.91 8.19 0.69
N LEU A 133 18.74 7.74 0.21
CA LEU A 133 18.49 6.32 -0.03
C LEU A 133 19.54 5.66 -0.94
N LEU A 134 19.62 6.09 -2.20
CA LEU A 134 20.45 5.37 -3.17
C LEU A 134 21.96 5.41 -2.83
N LYS A 135 22.43 6.45 -2.14
CA LYS A 135 23.85 6.60 -1.79
C LYS A 135 24.26 5.83 -0.54
N LYS A 136 23.34 5.49 0.35
CA LYS A 136 23.66 5.04 1.72
C LYS A 136 23.14 3.65 2.09
N VAL A 137 22.23 3.07 1.32
CA VAL A 137 21.80 1.68 1.56
C VAL A 137 22.94 0.69 1.32
N ALA A 138 22.96 -0.40 2.09
CA ALA A 138 23.93 -1.48 1.99
C ALA A 138 23.48 -2.63 1.07
N PHE A 139 22.33 -2.47 0.41
CA PHE A 139 21.67 -3.47 -0.43
C PHE A 139 21.26 -2.86 -1.79
N PRO A 140 21.10 -3.68 -2.84
CA PRO A 140 20.69 -3.21 -4.15
C PRO A 140 19.27 -2.61 -4.15
N ILE A 141 19.15 -1.44 -4.77
CA ILE A 141 17.87 -0.84 -5.16
C ILE A 141 17.55 -1.22 -6.61
N LEU A 142 16.33 -1.66 -6.87
CA LEU A 142 15.93 -2.30 -8.12
C LEU A 142 14.78 -1.57 -8.83
N SER A 143 14.94 -1.36 -10.15
CA SER A 143 13.83 -1.03 -11.07
C SER A 143 14.31 -1.19 -12.52
N ALA A 144 13.67 -2.09 -13.29
CA ALA A 144 14.04 -2.38 -14.67
C ALA A 144 13.38 -1.45 -15.69
N ASN A 145 12.19 -0.93 -15.37
CA ASN A 145 11.35 -0.14 -16.25
C ASN A 145 11.53 1.38 -16.08
N ILE A 146 12.47 1.83 -15.24
CA ILE A 146 12.86 3.24 -15.17
C ILE A 146 14.05 3.48 -16.09
N LYS A 147 13.93 4.49 -16.97
CA LYS A 147 15.02 5.00 -17.81
C LYS A 147 15.24 6.47 -17.53
N SER A 148 16.49 6.84 -17.23
CA SER A 148 16.92 8.24 -17.22
C SER A 148 17.35 8.69 -18.61
N ASP A 149 16.99 9.90 -19.00
CA ASP A 149 17.54 10.52 -20.20
C ASP A 149 19.04 10.87 -20.06
N LYS A 150 19.65 11.41 -21.13
CA LYS A 150 21.07 11.77 -21.16
C LYS A 150 21.46 12.86 -20.16
N GLN A 151 20.50 13.68 -19.71
CA GLN A 151 20.76 14.77 -18.78
C GLN A 151 20.88 14.24 -17.35
N LEU A 152 20.00 13.31 -16.97
CA LEU A 152 20.01 12.73 -15.62
C LEU A 152 20.89 11.48 -15.49
N SER A 153 21.10 10.73 -16.58
CA SER A 153 21.85 9.47 -16.55
C SER A 153 23.23 9.56 -15.89
N PRO A 154 24.05 10.62 -16.07
CA PRO A 154 25.37 10.69 -15.42
C PRO A 154 25.30 10.74 -13.89
N ASN A 155 24.16 11.17 -13.32
CA ASN A 155 24.01 11.40 -11.89
C ASN A 155 23.31 10.25 -11.15
N ILE A 156 22.50 9.45 -11.85
CA ILE A 156 21.69 8.38 -11.23
C ILE A 156 22.00 6.96 -11.74
N THR A 157 22.66 6.82 -12.89
CA THR A 157 22.97 5.48 -13.42
C THR A 157 23.92 4.73 -12.48
N GLY A 158 23.59 3.47 -12.17
CA GLY A 158 24.40 2.62 -11.30
C GLY A 158 24.01 2.67 -9.82
N TYR A 159 23.19 3.64 -9.43
CA TYR A 159 22.63 3.74 -8.07
C TYR A 159 21.40 2.87 -7.86
N TYR A 160 20.65 2.58 -8.94
CA TYR A 160 19.66 1.52 -8.99
C TYR A 160 19.96 0.60 -10.18
N LEU A 161 19.51 -0.64 -10.10
CA LEU A 161 19.79 -1.69 -11.08
C LEU A 161 18.48 -2.30 -11.63
N PRO A 162 18.45 -2.80 -12.87
CA PRO A 162 17.28 -3.52 -13.36
C PRO A 162 17.07 -4.84 -12.59
N TYR A 163 18.16 -5.50 -12.20
CA TYR A 163 18.16 -6.74 -11.45
C TYR A 163 19.42 -6.90 -10.60
N LYS A 164 19.39 -7.84 -9.66
CA LYS A 164 20.57 -8.35 -8.96
C LYS A 164 20.54 -9.88 -8.91
N ILE A 165 21.71 -10.51 -9.01
CA ILE A 165 21.89 -11.93 -8.71
C ILE A 165 22.44 -12.03 -7.29
N LEU A 166 21.73 -12.71 -6.40
CA LEU A 166 22.15 -12.98 -5.02
C LEU A 166 22.55 -14.45 -4.88
N GLN A 167 23.60 -14.69 -4.09
CA GLN A 167 24.05 -16.03 -3.73
C GLN A 167 23.32 -16.45 -2.45
N VAL A 168 22.60 -17.56 -2.49
CA VAL A 168 21.85 -18.09 -1.35
C VAL A 168 22.24 -19.55 -1.15
N GLY A 169 23.07 -19.82 -0.14
CA GLY A 169 23.75 -21.12 -0.04
C GLY A 169 24.63 -21.35 -1.28
N SER A 170 24.48 -22.51 -1.93
CA SER A 170 25.16 -22.84 -3.19
C SER A 170 24.44 -22.28 -4.44
N GLU A 171 23.22 -21.78 -4.30
CA GLU A 171 22.36 -21.39 -5.41
C GLU A 171 22.43 -19.91 -5.77
N LYS A 172 22.05 -19.58 -7.01
CA LYS A 172 21.86 -18.20 -7.49
C LYS A 172 20.38 -17.89 -7.63
N VAL A 173 19.96 -16.77 -7.05
CA VAL A 173 18.60 -16.23 -7.19
C VAL A 173 18.67 -14.87 -7.88
N GLY A 174 17.97 -14.71 -9.00
CA GLY A 174 17.83 -13.45 -9.71
C GLY A 174 16.63 -12.67 -9.19
N ILE A 175 16.80 -11.39 -8.92
CA ILE A 175 15.70 -10.50 -8.49
C ILE A 175 15.63 -9.35 -9.48
N ILE A 176 14.47 -9.15 -10.11
CA ILE A 176 14.24 -8.10 -11.10
C ILE A 176 13.27 -7.08 -10.52
N GLY A 177 13.64 -5.80 -10.57
CA GLY A 177 12.83 -4.70 -10.06
C GLY A 177 11.79 -4.19 -11.04
N TYR A 178 10.65 -3.70 -10.58
CA TYR A 178 9.71 -2.88 -11.37
C TYR A 178 9.00 -1.84 -10.50
N THR A 179 8.60 -0.72 -11.11
CA THR A 179 7.95 0.42 -10.45
C THR A 179 6.75 0.90 -11.26
N SER A 180 5.66 1.31 -10.62
CA SER A 180 4.42 1.74 -11.30
C SER A 180 4.67 2.77 -12.38
N LYS A 181 4.13 2.53 -13.59
CA LYS A 181 4.09 3.55 -14.65
C LYS A 181 3.26 4.78 -14.31
N GLU A 182 2.43 4.72 -13.26
CA GLU A 182 1.64 5.86 -12.76
C GLU A 182 2.49 6.86 -11.93
N THR A 183 3.71 6.49 -11.55
CA THR A 183 4.58 7.27 -10.64
C THR A 183 4.72 8.76 -11.00
N PRO A 184 4.89 9.18 -12.27
CA PRO A 184 4.97 10.61 -12.62
C PRO A 184 3.71 11.43 -12.27
N THR A 185 2.58 10.76 -12.05
CA THR A 185 1.30 11.39 -11.62
C THR A 185 1.05 11.29 -10.12
N LEU A 186 1.80 10.43 -9.44
CA LEU A 186 1.67 10.13 -8.02
C LEU A 186 2.76 10.83 -7.18
N SER A 187 3.89 11.18 -7.78
CA SER A 187 5.06 11.70 -7.09
C SER A 187 5.90 12.67 -7.94
N SER A 188 7.01 13.17 -7.39
CA SER A 188 7.81 14.27 -7.93
C SER A 188 8.98 13.80 -8.80
N THR A 189 8.74 12.99 -9.83
CA THR A 189 9.81 12.35 -10.62
C THR A 189 10.63 13.31 -11.49
N GLY A 190 10.10 14.51 -11.77
CA GLY A 190 10.63 15.41 -12.80
C GLY A 190 10.48 14.85 -14.22
N PRO A 191 10.94 15.58 -15.24
CA PRO A 191 10.69 15.23 -16.65
C PRO A 191 11.73 14.27 -17.26
N HIS A 192 12.80 13.95 -16.51
CA HIS A 192 13.98 13.24 -17.02
C HIS A 192 13.97 11.73 -16.74
N LEU A 193 12.89 11.22 -16.15
CA LEU A 193 12.66 9.80 -15.91
C LEU A 193 11.46 9.33 -16.73
N LEU A 194 11.67 8.28 -17.52
CA LEU A 194 10.64 7.54 -18.23
C LEU A 194 10.33 6.26 -17.47
N PHE A 195 9.06 6.02 -17.20
CA PHE A 195 8.55 4.79 -16.60
C PHE A 195 7.87 3.97 -17.71
N GLU A 196 8.56 2.94 -18.17
CA GLU A 196 8.11 2.04 -19.24
C GLU A 196 7.09 1.03 -18.72
N ASP A 197 6.40 0.34 -19.63
CA ASP A 197 5.53 -0.79 -19.28
C ASP A 197 6.33 -1.90 -18.59
N GLU A 198 5.82 -2.37 -17.45
CA GLU A 198 6.51 -3.30 -16.58
C GLU A 198 6.82 -4.63 -17.30
N ILE A 199 5.84 -5.20 -18.00
CA ILE A 199 5.97 -6.50 -18.65
C ILE A 199 7.00 -6.43 -19.78
N LEU A 200 6.94 -5.37 -20.59
CA LEU A 200 7.89 -5.15 -21.70
C LEU A 200 9.32 -4.95 -21.19
N ALA A 201 9.49 -4.28 -20.05
CA ALA A 201 10.81 -4.03 -19.46
C ALA A 201 11.40 -5.26 -18.74
N LEU A 202 10.56 -6.10 -18.12
CA LEU A 202 10.98 -7.27 -17.35
C LEU A 202 11.46 -8.43 -18.25
N GLN A 203 10.74 -8.72 -19.34
CA GLN A 203 11.01 -9.90 -20.17
C GLN A 203 12.47 -10.01 -20.66
N PRO A 204 13.12 -8.94 -21.18
CA PRO A 204 14.52 -9.01 -21.58
C PRO A 204 15.50 -9.25 -20.41
N GLN A 205 15.16 -8.80 -19.19
CA GLN A 205 15.99 -9.04 -18.01
C GLN A 205 15.93 -10.49 -17.56
N VAL A 206 14.75 -11.13 -17.67
CA VAL A 206 14.60 -12.56 -17.40
C VAL A 206 15.45 -13.39 -18.37
N GLU A 207 15.40 -13.08 -19.66
CA GLU A 207 16.21 -13.75 -20.67
C GLU A 207 17.71 -13.59 -20.39
N LYS A 208 18.14 -12.38 -20.02
CA LYS A 208 19.54 -12.12 -19.64
C LYS A 208 19.96 -12.91 -18.40
N LEU A 209 19.11 -13.03 -17.38
CA LEU A 209 19.42 -13.83 -16.20
C LEU A 209 19.59 -15.32 -16.54
N ARG A 210 18.71 -15.85 -17.42
CA ARG A 210 18.80 -17.25 -17.88
C ARG A 210 20.09 -17.51 -18.66
N THR A 211 20.54 -16.58 -19.52
CA THR A 211 21.84 -16.74 -20.23
C THR A 211 23.04 -16.68 -19.29
N LEU A 212 22.91 -16.04 -18.12
CA LEU A 212 23.92 -16.02 -17.06
C LEU A 212 23.86 -17.26 -16.15
N GLY A 213 23.02 -18.25 -16.48
CA GLY A 213 22.86 -19.50 -15.73
C GLY A 213 22.05 -19.35 -14.45
N VAL A 214 21.19 -18.33 -14.35
CA VAL A 214 20.26 -18.16 -13.22
C VAL A 214 18.92 -18.78 -13.59
N ASN A 215 18.48 -19.77 -12.82
CA ASN A 215 17.25 -20.50 -13.09
C ASN A 215 16.10 -20.25 -12.08
N LYS A 216 16.34 -19.43 -11.06
CA LYS A 216 15.37 -19.03 -10.03
C LYS A 216 15.22 -17.51 -10.05
N ILE A 217 14.07 -17.00 -10.44
CA ILE A 217 13.84 -15.59 -10.76
C ILE A 217 12.61 -15.04 -10.04
N ILE A 218 12.83 -14.01 -9.24
CA ILE A 218 11.81 -13.27 -8.50
C ILE A 218 11.60 -11.92 -9.17
N ALA A 219 10.35 -11.58 -9.48
CA ALA A 219 9.97 -10.21 -9.80
C ALA A 219 9.57 -9.50 -8.50
N LEU A 220 10.28 -8.44 -8.14
CA LEU A 220 10.05 -7.62 -6.94
C LEU A 220 9.67 -6.20 -7.38
N GLY A 221 8.53 -5.67 -6.96
CA GLY A 221 8.16 -4.35 -7.44
C GLY A 221 6.87 -3.76 -6.93
N HIS A 222 6.53 -2.60 -7.49
CA HIS A 222 5.58 -1.66 -6.91
C HIS A 222 4.58 -1.12 -7.94
N SER A 223 3.73 -1.99 -8.51
CA SER A 223 2.75 -1.62 -9.54
C SER A 223 1.31 -2.06 -9.24
N GLY A 224 1.07 -2.62 -8.05
CA GLY A 224 -0.25 -3.06 -7.61
C GLY A 224 -0.59 -4.47 -8.02
N PHE A 225 -1.46 -5.10 -7.22
CA PHE A 225 -1.76 -6.53 -7.29
C PHE A 225 -2.29 -7.00 -8.65
N GLU A 226 -3.04 -6.16 -9.37
CA GLU A 226 -3.47 -6.48 -10.73
C GLU A 226 -2.28 -6.59 -11.69
N THR A 227 -1.36 -5.62 -11.66
CA THR A 227 -0.15 -5.65 -12.48
C THR A 227 0.74 -6.82 -12.09
N ASP A 228 0.85 -7.13 -10.80
CA ASP A 228 1.61 -8.28 -10.29
C ASP A 228 1.08 -9.60 -10.87
N GLN A 229 -0.24 -9.77 -10.92
CA GLN A 229 -0.87 -10.92 -11.57
C GLN A 229 -0.58 -10.96 -13.07
N GLN A 230 -0.60 -9.80 -13.75
CA GLN A 230 -0.27 -9.73 -15.18
C GLN A 230 1.20 -10.07 -15.44
N ILE A 231 2.13 -9.66 -14.57
CA ILE A 231 3.55 -10.03 -14.64
C ILE A 231 3.69 -11.54 -14.50
N ALA A 232 3.10 -12.13 -13.46
CA ALA A 232 3.08 -13.57 -13.24
C ALA A 232 2.50 -14.35 -14.43
N GLN A 233 1.48 -13.78 -15.07
CA GLN A 233 0.82 -14.42 -16.21
C GLN A 233 1.65 -14.34 -17.50
N LYS A 234 2.27 -13.19 -17.78
CA LYS A 234 2.79 -12.85 -19.12
C LYS A 234 4.32 -12.92 -19.23
N VAL A 235 5.06 -12.69 -18.16
CA VAL A 235 6.54 -12.68 -18.19
C VAL A 235 7.08 -14.11 -18.07
N LYS A 236 7.60 -14.64 -19.17
CA LYS A 236 8.13 -16.02 -19.24
C LYS A 236 9.41 -16.13 -18.43
N GLY A 237 9.45 -17.10 -17.52
CA GLY A 237 10.61 -17.44 -16.70
C GLY A 237 10.68 -16.77 -15.33
N VAL A 238 9.67 -15.97 -14.96
CA VAL A 238 9.45 -15.50 -13.58
C VAL A 238 8.83 -16.64 -12.78
N ASP A 239 9.39 -16.89 -11.59
CA ASP A 239 9.00 -17.99 -10.72
C ASP A 239 8.19 -17.53 -9.50
N VAL A 240 8.38 -16.29 -9.04
CA VAL A 240 7.65 -15.67 -7.93
C VAL A 240 7.46 -14.18 -8.22
N VAL A 241 6.29 -13.62 -7.86
CA VAL A 241 6.07 -12.17 -7.86
C VAL A 241 5.81 -11.69 -6.42
N ILE A 242 6.60 -10.71 -5.98
CA ILE A 242 6.43 -10.00 -4.71
C ILE A 242 6.11 -8.54 -5.05
N GLY A 243 4.93 -8.09 -4.63
CA GLY A 243 4.38 -6.79 -5.00
C GLY A 243 4.15 -5.84 -3.82
N GLY A 244 3.68 -4.64 -4.15
CA GLY A 244 3.22 -3.58 -3.22
C GLY A 244 2.20 -2.65 -3.89
N HIS A 245 2.12 -1.39 -3.44
CA HIS A 245 1.33 -0.28 -3.98
C HIS A 245 -0.15 -0.28 -3.62
N THR A 246 -0.80 -1.45 -3.73
CA THR A 246 -2.26 -1.59 -3.54
C THR A 246 -2.65 -2.02 -2.13
N ASN A 247 -1.69 -2.06 -1.20
CA ASN A 247 -1.86 -2.49 0.18
C ASN A 247 -2.59 -3.83 0.31
N THR A 248 -2.39 -4.76 -0.63
CA THR A 248 -3.24 -5.93 -0.73
C THR A 248 -2.92 -6.92 0.39
N PHE A 249 -3.93 -7.26 1.17
CA PHE A 249 -3.83 -8.31 2.16
C PHE A 249 -4.27 -9.65 1.56
N LEU A 250 -3.37 -10.63 1.57
CA LEU A 250 -3.63 -12.00 1.16
C LEU A 250 -3.44 -12.92 2.37
N TYR A 251 -4.32 -13.89 2.54
CA TYR A 251 -4.24 -14.82 3.66
C TYR A 251 -4.91 -16.17 3.34
N THR A 252 -4.28 -17.27 3.74
CA THR A 252 -4.86 -18.61 3.65
C THR A 252 -5.34 -19.04 5.04
N GLY A 253 -6.66 -19.27 5.18
CA GLY A 253 -7.31 -19.62 6.44
C GLY A 253 -7.99 -18.41 7.10
N SER A 254 -8.18 -18.47 8.42
CA SER A 254 -8.79 -17.37 9.17
C SER A 254 -7.77 -16.24 9.38
N PRO A 255 -8.05 -14.99 8.93
CA PRO A 255 -7.13 -13.88 9.11
C PRO A 255 -6.95 -13.54 10.60
N PRO A 256 -5.75 -13.08 11.03
CA PRO A 256 -5.42 -12.91 12.44
C PRO A 256 -5.76 -11.51 13.00
N SER A 257 -6.29 -10.60 12.19
CA SER A 257 -6.67 -9.23 12.58
C SER A 257 -7.86 -8.73 11.73
N SER A 258 -8.09 -7.42 11.71
CA SER A 258 -9.21 -6.73 11.04
C SER A 258 -9.19 -6.77 9.52
N GLU A 259 -8.04 -6.99 8.90
CA GLU A 259 -7.90 -6.92 7.44
C GLU A 259 -8.65 -8.09 6.77
N ILE A 260 -9.41 -7.77 5.71
CA ILE A 260 -10.15 -8.76 4.93
C ILE A 260 -9.26 -9.25 3.78
N PRO A 261 -8.95 -10.56 3.68
CA PRO A 261 -8.13 -11.08 2.60
C PRO A 261 -8.79 -10.89 1.22
N ALA A 262 -8.05 -10.34 0.27
CA ALA A 262 -8.47 -10.26 -1.14
C ALA A 262 -8.35 -11.62 -1.87
N GLY A 263 -7.63 -12.58 -1.27
CA GLY A 263 -7.41 -13.92 -1.81
C GLY A 263 -6.50 -14.75 -0.91
N GLY A 264 -6.22 -15.98 -1.33
CA GLY A 264 -5.28 -16.87 -0.66
C GLY A 264 -3.84 -16.37 -0.73
N TYR A 265 -3.03 -16.75 0.25
CA TYR A 265 -1.58 -16.50 0.26
C TYR A 265 -0.82 -17.83 0.09
N PRO A 266 0.06 -17.97 -0.92
CA PRO A 266 0.20 -17.08 -2.08
C PRO A 266 -1.05 -17.12 -2.98
N PHE A 267 -1.26 -16.07 -3.77
CA PHE A 267 -2.25 -16.10 -4.84
C PHE A 267 -1.63 -16.77 -6.07
N MET A 268 -2.14 -17.93 -6.48
CA MET A 268 -1.56 -18.71 -7.57
C MET A 268 -2.10 -18.26 -8.92
N VAL A 269 -1.24 -17.68 -9.76
CA VAL A 269 -1.55 -17.30 -11.14
C VAL A 269 -1.12 -18.40 -12.10
N THR A 270 -2.00 -18.82 -13.01
CA THR A 270 -1.60 -19.71 -14.12
C THR A 270 -0.98 -18.87 -15.23
N SER A 271 0.29 -19.12 -15.54
CA SER A 271 0.98 -18.41 -16.61
C SER A 271 0.47 -18.80 -17.99
N ASN A 272 0.69 -17.94 -18.98
CA ASN A 272 0.42 -18.24 -20.40
C ASN A 272 1.27 -19.39 -20.95
N TYR A 273 2.24 -19.88 -20.16
CA TYR A 273 3.17 -20.94 -20.51
C TYR A 273 2.89 -22.24 -19.74
N GLY A 274 1.79 -22.31 -18.97
CA GLY A 274 1.27 -23.54 -18.39
C GLY A 274 1.79 -23.91 -16.99
N TYR A 275 2.62 -23.07 -16.38
CA TYR A 275 3.09 -23.25 -14.99
C TYR A 275 2.43 -22.23 -14.04
N ALA A 276 2.33 -22.58 -12.76
CA ALA A 276 1.74 -21.73 -11.73
C ALA A 276 2.79 -20.85 -11.05
N VAL A 277 2.49 -19.57 -10.87
CA VAL A 277 3.38 -18.57 -10.26
C VAL A 277 2.72 -18.00 -9.00
N PRO A 278 3.33 -18.14 -7.81
CA PRO A 278 2.84 -17.48 -6.60
C PRO A 278 3.04 -15.95 -6.68
N VAL A 279 1.98 -15.22 -6.40
CA VAL A 279 1.96 -13.76 -6.24
C VAL A 279 1.66 -13.44 -4.78
N VAL A 280 2.46 -12.55 -4.17
CA VAL A 280 2.31 -12.16 -2.76
C VAL A 280 2.43 -10.64 -2.56
N GLN A 281 1.64 -10.14 -1.61
CA GLN A 281 1.78 -8.84 -0.96
C GLN A 281 1.54 -9.04 0.55
N ALA A 282 1.93 -8.07 1.40
CA ALA A 282 1.85 -8.16 2.86
C ALA A 282 1.10 -6.98 3.48
N TYR A 283 -0.07 -6.61 2.93
CA TYR A 283 -0.85 -5.46 3.38
C TYR A 283 -0.03 -4.17 3.28
N ALA A 284 0.25 -3.48 4.40
CA ALA A 284 1.00 -2.24 4.46
C ALA A 284 1.47 -1.95 5.90
N PHE A 285 2.11 -0.80 6.08
CA PHE A 285 2.38 -0.13 7.35
C PHE A 285 3.31 -0.91 8.29
N GLY A 286 3.93 -1.98 7.78
CA GLY A 286 4.75 -2.88 8.59
C GLY A 286 3.96 -3.64 9.65
N LYS A 287 2.61 -3.71 9.58
CA LYS A 287 1.76 -4.48 10.50
C LYS A 287 2.02 -5.99 10.37
N TYR A 288 2.39 -6.42 9.17
CA TYR A 288 2.75 -7.80 8.86
C TYR A 288 4.18 -7.91 8.32
N LEU A 289 4.79 -9.08 8.51
CA LEU A 289 5.96 -9.53 7.77
C LEU A 289 5.53 -10.65 6.83
N GLY A 290 5.59 -10.43 5.53
CA GLY A 290 5.35 -11.47 4.53
C GLY A 290 6.31 -12.65 4.75
N TYR A 291 5.79 -13.88 4.72
CA TYR A 291 6.58 -15.10 4.85
C TYR A 291 6.09 -16.10 3.81
N LEU A 292 6.90 -16.37 2.80
CA LEU A 292 6.63 -17.36 1.76
C LEU A 292 7.78 -18.36 1.69
N LYS A 293 7.49 -19.65 1.85
CA LYS A 293 8.41 -20.74 1.52
C LYS A 293 8.15 -21.22 0.10
N VAL A 294 9.21 -21.29 -0.69
CA VAL A 294 9.19 -21.79 -2.07
C VAL A 294 10.19 -22.93 -2.19
N ILE A 295 9.73 -24.06 -2.70
CA ILE A 295 10.55 -25.25 -2.95
C ILE A 295 10.77 -25.34 -4.46
N PHE A 296 12.03 -25.30 -4.88
CA PHE A 296 12.45 -25.41 -6.27
C PHE A 296 13.03 -26.80 -6.56
N ASP A 297 12.84 -27.29 -7.78
CA ASP A 297 13.64 -28.41 -8.31
C ASP A 297 15.02 -27.92 -8.80
N ASP A 298 15.86 -28.86 -9.25
CA ASP A 298 17.21 -28.57 -9.74
C ASP A 298 17.21 -27.68 -11.00
N ASP A 299 16.14 -27.76 -11.80
CA ASP A 299 15.92 -26.94 -12.99
C ASP A 299 15.40 -25.52 -12.67
N GLY A 300 15.06 -25.26 -11.39
CA GLY A 300 14.57 -23.99 -10.90
C GLY A 300 13.06 -23.80 -11.05
N ASN A 301 12.30 -24.86 -11.31
CA ASN A 301 10.84 -24.79 -11.33
C ASN A 301 10.27 -24.83 -9.91
N VAL A 302 9.20 -24.07 -9.67
CA VAL A 302 8.49 -24.08 -8.38
C VAL A 302 7.68 -25.38 -8.25
N ILE A 303 8.08 -26.24 -7.31
CA ILE A 303 7.36 -27.46 -6.94
C ILE A 303 6.19 -27.11 -6.00
N LYS A 304 6.47 -26.23 -5.03
CA LYS A 304 5.51 -25.86 -3.98
C LYS A 304 5.80 -24.46 -3.47
N ALA A 305 4.74 -23.69 -3.22
CA ALA A 305 4.82 -22.41 -2.53
C ALA A 305 3.74 -22.35 -1.44
N PHE A 306 4.11 -22.02 -0.20
CA PHE A 306 3.18 -21.94 0.92
C PHE A 306 3.71 -21.00 2.02
N GLY A 307 2.80 -20.43 2.80
CA GLY A 307 3.13 -19.49 3.87
C GLY A 307 1.91 -18.66 4.26
N ASN A 308 2.14 -17.59 5.02
CA ASN A 308 1.16 -16.56 5.35
C ASN A 308 1.92 -15.33 5.87
N PRO A 309 1.40 -14.10 5.71
CA PRO A 309 1.97 -12.95 6.38
C PRO A 309 1.86 -13.10 7.91
N ILE A 310 2.95 -12.85 8.60
CA ILE A 310 3.07 -12.98 10.06
C ILE A 310 2.59 -11.66 10.68
N LEU A 311 1.52 -11.71 11.46
CA LEU A 311 1.05 -10.55 12.23
C LEU A 311 2.11 -10.18 13.29
N LEU A 312 2.59 -8.94 13.24
CA LEU A 312 3.57 -8.42 14.19
C LEU A 312 2.84 -7.73 15.35
N ASN A 313 2.09 -8.49 16.15
CA ASN A 313 1.43 -7.98 17.36
C ASN A 313 2.34 -8.06 18.60
N SER A 314 1.81 -7.72 19.77
CA SER A 314 2.50 -7.75 21.06
C SER A 314 3.04 -9.13 21.48
N THR A 315 2.62 -10.23 20.87
CA THR A 315 3.20 -11.57 21.13
C THR A 315 4.60 -11.74 20.55
N VAL A 316 4.97 -10.91 19.57
CA VAL A 316 6.35 -10.78 19.09
C VAL A 316 7.01 -9.65 19.89
N PRO A 317 8.05 -9.92 20.70
CA PRO A 317 8.72 -8.88 21.46
C PRO A 317 9.47 -7.92 20.53
N GLU A 318 9.58 -6.66 20.95
CA GLU A 318 10.47 -5.71 20.29
C GLU A 318 11.93 -6.05 20.60
N ASP A 319 12.83 -5.88 19.63
CA ASP A 319 14.26 -5.97 19.87
C ASP A 319 14.71 -4.76 20.73
N GLU A 320 15.19 -5.01 21.95
CA GLU A 320 15.47 -3.95 22.92
C GLU A 320 16.58 -2.99 22.49
N GLU A 321 17.59 -3.48 21.77
CA GLU A 321 18.69 -2.66 21.25
C GLU A 321 18.17 -1.71 20.16
N LEU A 322 17.49 -2.26 19.16
CA LEU A 322 16.92 -1.45 18.09
C LEU A 322 15.82 -0.50 18.60
N LYS A 323 15.03 -0.92 19.60
CA LYS A 323 14.03 -0.06 20.25
C LYS A 323 14.68 1.13 20.95
N ALA A 324 15.81 0.94 21.64
CA ALA A 324 16.56 2.03 22.23
C ALA A 324 17.06 3.03 21.17
N GLU A 325 17.49 2.53 20.01
CA GLU A 325 17.89 3.37 18.88
C GLU A 325 16.71 4.15 18.28
N VAL A 326 15.56 3.49 18.05
CA VAL A 326 14.32 4.17 17.63
C VAL A 326 13.96 5.29 18.60
N ASN A 327 13.99 5.03 19.92
CA ASN A 327 13.68 6.04 20.93
C ASN A 327 14.63 7.24 20.87
N LYS A 328 15.93 7.01 20.62
CA LYS A 328 16.93 8.08 20.48
C LYS A 328 16.65 8.99 19.28
N TRP A 329 16.27 8.42 18.14
CA TRP A 329 15.85 9.23 16.98
C TRP A 329 14.56 9.99 17.28
N LYS A 330 13.58 9.34 17.93
CA LYS A 330 12.30 9.94 18.28
C LYS A 330 12.41 11.19 19.17
N GLU A 331 13.44 11.30 20.01
CA GLU A 331 13.69 12.51 20.81
C GLU A 331 13.80 13.79 19.94
N GLN A 332 14.39 13.70 18.74
CA GLN A 332 14.52 14.85 17.84
C GLN A 332 13.18 15.24 17.20
N ILE A 333 12.35 14.25 16.90
CA ILE A 333 10.99 14.42 16.36
C ILE A 333 10.05 15.06 17.40
N ASN A 334 10.21 14.72 18.68
CA ASN A 334 9.29 15.18 19.73
C ASN A 334 9.26 16.71 19.86
N ASN A 335 10.40 17.37 19.68
CA ASN A 335 10.51 18.84 19.69
C ASN A 335 9.80 19.49 18.48
N TYR A 336 9.56 18.72 17.42
CA TYR A 336 8.98 19.19 16.17
C TYR A 336 7.45 19.04 16.12
N SER A 337 6.86 18.03 16.78
CA SER A 337 5.51 17.57 16.44
C SER A 337 4.56 17.26 17.61
N THR A 338 5.01 17.30 18.86
CA THR A 338 4.18 16.90 20.03
C THR A 338 3.22 17.99 20.52
N GLN A 339 3.18 19.16 19.87
CA GLN A 339 2.30 20.25 20.26
C GLN A 339 0.82 19.82 20.13
N ALA A 340 0.08 19.90 21.24
CA ALA A 340 -1.36 19.71 21.24
C ALA A 340 -2.06 20.85 20.47
N ILE A 341 -2.96 20.47 19.57
CA ILE A 341 -3.72 21.38 18.70
C ILE A 341 -5.15 21.55 19.21
N GLY A 342 -5.79 20.45 19.61
CA GLY A 342 -7.14 20.41 20.15
C GLY A 342 -7.51 18.98 20.53
N LYS A 343 -8.80 18.67 20.59
CA LYS A 343 -9.28 17.31 20.88
C LYS A 343 -10.34 16.83 19.90
N THR A 344 -10.40 15.52 19.68
CA THR A 344 -11.59 14.84 19.15
C THR A 344 -12.31 14.09 20.27
N VAL A 345 -13.63 13.99 20.18
CA VAL A 345 -14.45 13.14 21.06
C VAL A 345 -15.04 11.93 20.34
N VAL A 346 -14.65 11.73 19.08
CA VAL A 346 -15.05 10.61 18.22
C VAL A 346 -13.83 10.06 17.49
N TYR A 347 -13.89 8.79 17.10
CA TYR A 347 -12.90 8.21 16.19
C TYR A 347 -12.92 8.97 14.87
N LEU A 348 -11.79 9.53 14.45
CA LEU A 348 -11.67 10.17 13.15
C LEU A 348 -11.22 9.12 12.15
N ASN A 349 -12.19 8.52 11.46
CA ASN A 349 -11.95 7.42 10.53
C ASN A 349 -11.33 7.94 9.23
N GLY A 350 -10.01 7.83 9.15
CA GLY A 350 -9.20 8.13 7.98
C GLY A 350 -8.62 6.87 7.31
N THR A 351 -9.22 5.71 7.53
CA THR A 351 -8.75 4.43 6.96
C THR A 351 -8.99 4.36 5.45
N THR A 352 -8.20 3.53 4.76
CA THR A 352 -8.33 3.30 3.32
C THR A 352 -9.67 2.67 2.96
N GLU A 353 -10.14 1.76 3.79
CA GLU A 353 -11.38 0.99 3.60
C GLU A 353 -12.60 1.92 3.65
N GLU A 354 -12.57 2.95 4.48
CA GLU A 354 -13.64 3.93 4.61
C GLU A 354 -13.52 5.03 3.56
N CYS A 355 -12.45 5.84 3.61
CA CYS A 355 -12.35 7.08 2.85
C CYS A 355 -12.19 6.92 1.33
N ARG A 356 -11.84 5.72 0.84
CA ARG A 356 -11.75 5.45 -0.61
C ARG A 356 -12.99 4.78 -1.20
N ASN A 357 -13.97 4.42 -0.36
CA ASN A 357 -15.16 3.69 -0.79
C ASN A 357 -16.47 4.36 -0.36
N ARG A 358 -16.48 5.20 0.67
CA ARG A 358 -17.69 5.87 1.14
C ARG A 358 -17.38 7.16 1.89
N GLU A 359 -18.42 7.84 2.33
CA GLU A 359 -18.28 9.02 3.19
C GLU A 359 -17.56 8.64 4.48
N CYS A 360 -16.47 9.35 4.78
CA CYS A 360 -15.73 9.19 6.03
C CYS A 360 -15.72 10.51 6.82
N ASN A 361 -15.84 10.43 8.14
CA ASN A 361 -15.93 11.63 8.98
C ASN A 361 -14.62 12.44 9.02
N MET A 362 -13.46 11.81 8.80
CA MET A 362 -12.20 12.53 8.60
C MET A 362 -12.24 13.41 7.34
N GLY A 363 -12.80 12.88 6.25
CA GLY A 363 -12.99 13.64 5.00
C GLY A 363 -13.93 14.83 5.19
N ASN A 364 -15.03 14.63 5.92
CA ASN A 364 -15.95 15.70 6.28
C ASN A 364 -15.26 16.80 7.11
N LEU A 365 -14.50 16.42 8.13
CA LEU A 365 -13.73 17.36 8.97
C LEU A 365 -12.78 18.22 8.15
N ILE A 366 -12.00 17.58 7.25
CA ILE A 366 -11.03 18.29 6.42
C ILE A 366 -11.74 19.25 5.47
N CYS A 367 -12.80 18.81 4.81
CA CYS A 367 -13.53 19.69 3.90
C CYS A 367 -14.22 20.85 4.62
N ASP A 368 -14.72 20.64 5.84
CA ASP A 368 -15.30 21.69 6.66
C ASP A 368 -14.22 22.70 7.11
N ALA A 369 -13.02 22.22 7.44
CA ALA A 369 -11.86 23.07 7.73
C ALA A 369 -11.44 23.91 6.50
N MET A 370 -11.44 23.31 5.31
CA MET A 370 -11.13 23.99 4.05
C MET A 370 -12.15 25.11 3.75
N ILE A 371 -13.44 24.84 3.92
CA ILE A 371 -14.49 25.85 3.75
C ILE A 371 -14.36 26.95 4.81
N TYR A 372 -14.18 26.58 6.08
CA TYR A 372 -14.04 27.53 7.20
C TYR A 372 -12.86 28.50 6.99
N ASN A 373 -11.70 27.98 6.56
CA ASN A 373 -10.52 28.81 6.27
C ASN A 373 -10.75 29.78 5.11
N ASN A 374 -11.70 29.49 4.22
CA ASN A 374 -12.08 30.33 3.08
C ASN A 374 -13.35 31.16 3.34
N ILE A 375 -13.79 31.32 4.60
CA ILE A 375 -14.82 32.31 4.93
C ILE A 375 -14.22 33.71 4.80
N ARG A 376 -14.87 34.57 4.02
CA ARG A 376 -14.55 36.00 3.85
C ARG A 376 -15.82 36.83 4.10
N PHE A 377 -15.73 38.14 3.92
CA PHE A 377 -16.87 39.04 4.09
C PHE A 377 -17.97 38.78 3.05
N PRO A 378 -19.25 38.79 3.46
CA PRO A 378 -20.36 38.74 2.53
C PRO A 378 -20.42 40.00 1.66
N ASP A 379 -21.00 39.88 0.47
CA ASP A 379 -21.37 41.01 -0.38
C ASP A 379 -22.90 41.13 -0.51
N GLU A 380 -23.40 42.06 -1.33
CA GLU A 380 -24.84 42.28 -1.52
C GLU A 380 -25.61 41.04 -2.00
N LYS A 381 -24.93 40.09 -2.66
CA LYS A 381 -25.54 38.91 -3.29
C LYS A 381 -25.17 37.61 -2.59
N ARG A 382 -24.01 37.53 -1.94
CA ARG A 382 -23.42 36.28 -1.47
C ARG A 382 -23.08 36.32 0.02
N TRP A 383 -23.41 35.24 0.72
CA TRP A 383 -23.02 35.08 2.13
C TRP A 383 -21.52 34.74 2.28
N ASN A 384 -20.94 34.04 1.31
CA ASN A 384 -19.50 33.83 1.15
C ASN A 384 -19.18 33.58 -0.33
N HIS A 385 -17.93 33.75 -0.74
CA HIS A 385 -17.53 33.52 -2.13
C HIS A 385 -17.41 32.03 -2.50
N VAL A 386 -17.24 31.13 -1.53
CA VAL A 386 -17.12 29.68 -1.73
C VAL A 386 -17.90 28.94 -0.65
N SER A 387 -18.52 27.83 -1.04
CA SER A 387 -19.28 26.96 -0.15
C SER A 387 -18.96 25.47 -0.34
N LEU A 388 -18.11 25.13 -1.31
CA LEU A 388 -17.93 23.77 -1.80
C LEU A 388 -16.49 23.32 -1.59
N CYS A 389 -16.32 22.08 -1.15
CA CYS A 389 -15.06 21.38 -1.04
C CYS A 389 -15.12 19.99 -1.69
N ILE A 390 -14.03 19.59 -2.35
CA ILE A 390 -13.77 18.20 -2.71
C ILE A 390 -12.36 17.78 -2.28
N LEU A 391 -12.20 16.55 -1.82
CA LEU A 391 -10.96 15.97 -1.32
C LEU A 391 -10.89 14.51 -1.76
N ASN A 392 -9.86 14.12 -2.52
CA ASN A 392 -9.65 12.72 -2.89
C ASN A 392 -9.25 11.90 -1.65
N GLY A 393 -9.91 10.75 -1.44
CA GLY A 393 -9.69 9.88 -0.29
C GLY A 393 -8.27 9.32 -0.22
N GLY A 394 -7.57 9.26 -1.34
CA GLY A 394 -6.14 8.95 -1.43
C GLY A 394 -5.25 9.91 -0.64
N SER A 395 -5.68 11.15 -0.41
CA SER A 395 -4.94 12.13 0.38
C SER A 395 -5.05 11.91 1.89
N ILE A 396 -6.04 11.15 2.37
CA ILE A 396 -6.24 10.86 3.80
C ILE A 396 -5.47 9.58 4.13
N ARG A 397 -4.41 9.68 4.95
CA ARG A 397 -3.39 8.62 5.10
C ARG A 397 -3.38 7.91 6.46
N SER A 398 -4.15 8.39 7.43
CA SER A 398 -4.24 7.79 8.75
C SER A 398 -5.58 8.14 9.41
N PRO A 399 -6.14 7.25 10.24
CA PRO A 399 -7.13 7.64 11.23
C PRO A 399 -6.48 8.35 12.43
N ILE A 400 -7.32 8.92 13.30
CA ILE A 400 -6.94 9.36 14.66
C ILE A 400 -7.92 8.72 15.65
N ASP A 401 -7.38 7.90 16.55
CA ASP A 401 -8.14 7.22 17.60
C ASP A 401 -8.29 8.12 18.82
N GLU A 402 -9.54 8.44 19.18
CA GLU A 402 -9.87 9.28 20.34
C GLU A 402 -9.47 8.65 21.68
N ARG A 403 -9.30 7.33 21.70
CA ARG A 403 -8.92 6.57 22.89
C ARG A 403 -7.42 6.57 23.10
N SER A 404 -6.65 6.89 22.06
CA SER A 404 -5.21 6.71 22.08
C SER A 404 -4.47 7.67 23.02
N ASN A 405 -4.97 8.89 23.14
CA ASN A 405 -4.38 9.94 23.96
C ASN A 405 -5.44 10.89 24.53
N ASN A 406 -6.54 10.33 25.08
CA ASN A 406 -7.67 11.10 25.63
C ASN A 406 -8.21 12.16 24.65
N GLY A 407 -8.29 11.78 23.38
CA GLY A 407 -8.75 12.60 22.27
C GLY A 407 -7.79 13.69 21.83
N ILE A 408 -6.63 13.86 22.46
CA ILE A 408 -5.68 14.92 22.11
C ILE A 408 -5.18 14.70 20.68
N ILE A 409 -5.33 15.74 19.85
CA ILE A 409 -4.80 15.80 18.49
C ILE A 409 -3.52 16.63 18.53
N THR A 410 -2.42 16.07 18.05
CA THR A 410 -1.12 16.72 17.93
C THR A 410 -0.77 17.02 16.47
N LEU A 411 0.29 17.79 16.24
CA LEU A 411 0.83 18.00 14.90
C LEU A 411 1.34 16.69 14.27
N GLU A 412 1.91 15.79 15.07
CA GLU A 412 2.28 14.43 14.65
C GLU A 412 1.09 13.69 14.05
N ASP A 413 -0.06 13.70 14.74
CA ASP A 413 -1.27 13.03 14.27
C ASP A 413 -1.75 13.63 12.94
N LEU A 414 -1.79 14.97 12.82
CA LEU A 414 -2.20 15.62 11.57
C LEU A 414 -1.25 15.35 10.42
N ILE A 415 0.07 15.34 10.65
CA ILE A 415 1.07 14.98 9.64
C ILE A 415 0.84 13.54 9.18
N SER A 416 0.51 12.61 10.07
CA SER A 416 0.16 11.24 9.67
C SER A 416 -1.13 11.18 8.83
N VAL A 417 -2.07 12.11 9.01
CA VAL A 417 -3.29 12.20 8.16
C VAL A 417 -2.96 12.80 6.78
N LEU A 418 -2.23 13.92 6.72
CA LEU A 418 -1.89 14.66 5.51
C LEU A 418 -0.36 14.88 5.40
N PRO A 419 0.40 13.88 4.97
CA PRO A 419 1.86 13.90 5.09
C PRO A 419 2.56 14.63 3.93
N PHE A 420 1.82 15.00 2.88
CA PHE A 420 2.37 15.50 1.61
C PHE A 420 2.82 16.96 1.65
N GLY A 421 2.33 17.77 2.60
CA GLY A 421 2.66 19.20 2.69
C GLY A 421 2.15 20.02 1.50
N GLY A 422 0.96 19.69 1.01
CA GLY A 422 0.30 20.39 -0.09
C GLY A 422 -0.46 21.62 0.37
N THR A 423 -1.21 22.24 -0.54
CA THR A 423 -2.09 23.38 -0.24
C THR A 423 -3.54 23.04 -0.56
N PHE A 424 -4.46 23.74 0.09
CA PHE A 424 -5.87 23.72 -0.29
C PHE A 424 -6.19 24.92 -1.16
N ASP A 425 -6.24 24.70 -2.46
CA ASP A 425 -6.37 25.71 -3.49
C ASP A 425 -7.83 26.00 -3.82
N LEU A 426 -8.09 27.15 -4.44
CA LEU A 426 -9.40 27.57 -4.90
C LEU A 426 -9.44 27.56 -6.43
N ILE A 427 -10.43 26.89 -7.03
CA ILE A 427 -10.66 26.92 -8.48
C ILE A 427 -12.07 27.43 -8.83
N GLU A 428 -12.19 28.01 -10.02
CA GLU A 428 -13.48 28.28 -10.68
C GLU A 428 -13.69 27.29 -11.83
N VAL A 429 -14.77 26.53 -11.80
CA VAL A 429 -15.10 25.50 -12.80
C VAL A 429 -16.58 25.52 -13.17
N LYS A 430 -16.95 25.03 -14.35
CA LYS A 430 -18.36 24.82 -14.71
C LYS A 430 -18.95 23.65 -13.92
N GLY A 431 -20.27 23.64 -13.75
CA GLY A 431 -20.99 22.51 -13.19
C GLY A 431 -20.81 21.22 -14.02
N SER A 432 -20.65 21.32 -15.34
CA SER A 432 -20.28 20.18 -16.20
C SER A 432 -18.97 19.53 -15.78
N THR A 433 -17.94 20.34 -15.52
CA THR A 433 -16.61 19.91 -15.09
C THR A 433 -16.67 19.25 -13.72
N LEU A 434 -17.40 19.85 -12.77
CA LEU A 434 -17.57 19.27 -11.43
C LEU A 434 -18.32 17.93 -11.48
N ARG A 435 -19.35 17.81 -12.32
CA ARG A 435 -20.04 16.52 -12.54
C ARG A 435 -19.11 15.48 -13.14
N ALA A 436 -18.28 15.84 -14.12
CA ALA A 436 -17.30 14.94 -14.70
C ALA A 436 -16.25 14.48 -13.69
N ALA A 437 -15.84 15.35 -12.76
CA ALA A 437 -14.98 14.96 -11.65
C ALA A 437 -15.65 13.93 -10.73
N PHE A 438 -16.94 14.07 -10.43
CA PHE A 438 -17.69 13.04 -9.67
C PHE A 438 -17.89 11.74 -10.45
N GLU A 439 -18.01 11.77 -11.77
CA GLU A 439 -17.99 10.54 -12.58
C GLU A 439 -16.63 9.84 -12.52
N HIS A 440 -15.54 10.61 -12.60
CA HIS A 440 -14.17 10.10 -12.43
C HIS A 440 -13.95 9.49 -11.04
N SER A 441 -14.48 10.14 -9.99
CA SER A 441 -14.40 9.69 -8.59
C SER A 441 -14.87 8.25 -8.36
N VAL A 442 -15.73 7.72 -9.23
CA VAL A 442 -16.28 6.36 -9.10
C VAL A 442 -16.09 5.53 -10.37
N HIS A 443 -15.24 5.96 -11.32
CA HIS A 443 -15.14 5.31 -12.64
C HIS A 443 -14.62 3.86 -12.56
N ARG A 444 -13.73 3.57 -11.62
CA ARG A 444 -13.18 2.23 -11.29
C ARG A 444 -13.39 1.86 -9.82
N TYR A 445 -14.50 2.31 -9.24
CA TYR A 445 -14.90 2.04 -7.87
C TYR A 445 -14.70 0.57 -7.45
N GLY A 446 -14.18 0.34 -6.24
CA GLY A 446 -13.87 -0.99 -5.71
C GLY A 446 -12.42 -1.43 -5.89
N SER A 447 -11.60 -0.69 -6.64
CA SER A 447 -10.17 -1.00 -6.83
C SER A 447 -9.26 -0.53 -5.68
N GLY A 448 -9.81 0.11 -4.64
CA GLY A 448 -9.03 0.68 -3.53
C GLY A 448 -8.17 1.89 -3.88
N LYS A 449 -8.33 2.48 -5.08
CA LYS A 449 -7.54 3.63 -5.54
C LYS A 449 -8.04 4.96 -4.95
N GLY A 450 -7.21 6.01 -5.06
CA GLY A 450 -7.33 7.25 -4.28
C GLY A 450 -8.39 8.25 -4.75
N GLU A 451 -8.94 8.10 -5.96
CA GLU A 451 -9.74 9.15 -6.59
C GLU A 451 -11.13 9.42 -5.98
N PHE A 452 -11.60 8.57 -5.05
CA PHE A 452 -12.93 8.76 -4.45
C PHE A 452 -13.03 10.08 -3.68
N LEU A 453 -13.96 10.97 -4.03
CA LEU A 453 -14.07 12.31 -3.47
C LEU A 453 -14.90 12.34 -2.18
N GLN A 454 -14.26 12.67 -1.06
CA GLN A 454 -14.88 13.27 0.12
C GLN A 454 -15.30 14.71 -0.19
N VAL A 455 -16.31 15.23 0.50
CA VAL A 455 -16.93 16.51 0.13
C VAL A 455 -17.36 17.38 1.30
N GLY A 456 -17.48 18.69 1.05
CA GLY A 456 -18.13 19.67 1.94
C GLY A 456 -19.04 20.60 1.14
N GLY A 457 -20.22 20.91 1.66
CA GLY A 457 -21.23 21.71 0.96
C GLY A 457 -21.79 21.07 -0.32
N ILE A 458 -21.57 19.77 -0.52
CA ILE A 458 -22.04 18.99 -1.67
C ILE A 458 -22.78 17.75 -1.15
N ARG A 459 -23.87 17.38 -1.83
CA ARG A 459 -24.54 16.08 -1.69
C ARG A 459 -24.53 15.37 -3.03
N VAL A 460 -23.95 14.17 -3.09
CA VAL A 460 -23.85 13.37 -4.31
C VAL A 460 -24.49 11.99 -4.11
N VAL A 461 -25.22 11.53 -5.12
CA VAL A 461 -25.83 10.20 -5.17
C VAL A 461 -25.28 9.45 -6.38
N TYR A 462 -24.72 8.27 -6.14
CA TYR A 462 -24.19 7.38 -7.16
C TYR A 462 -25.09 6.17 -7.39
N ASP A 463 -25.04 5.61 -8.60
CA ASP A 463 -25.59 4.30 -8.96
C ASP A 463 -24.49 3.47 -9.64
N LEU A 464 -23.87 2.59 -8.86
CA LEU A 464 -22.74 1.77 -9.30
C LEU A 464 -23.13 0.66 -10.29
N SER A 465 -24.44 0.38 -10.43
CA SER A 465 -24.93 -0.57 -11.44
C SER A 465 -24.81 -0.04 -12.87
N LYS A 466 -24.66 1.29 -13.02
CA LYS A 466 -24.47 1.94 -14.31
C LYS A 466 -23.03 1.84 -14.79
N ASN A 467 -22.88 1.93 -16.12
CA ASN A 467 -21.59 1.99 -16.77
C ASN A 467 -20.77 3.18 -16.25
N SER A 468 -19.46 2.97 -16.17
CA SER A 468 -18.48 4.03 -15.86
C SER A 468 -18.73 5.27 -16.73
N GLY A 469 -18.66 6.46 -16.12
CA GLY A 469 -18.99 7.74 -16.76
C GLY A 469 -20.49 8.12 -16.75
N ASN A 470 -21.38 7.25 -16.23
CA ASN A 470 -22.81 7.54 -16.07
C ASN A 470 -23.34 7.13 -14.68
N ARG A 471 -22.48 7.11 -13.66
CA ARG A 471 -22.80 6.66 -12.30
C ARG A 471 -23.37 7.77 -11.43
N VAL A 472 -23.20 9.04 -11.77
CA VAL A 472 -23.73 10.17 -10.99
C VAL A 472 -25.22 10.39 -11.27
N VAL A 473 -26.05 10.10 -10.28
CA VAL A 473 -27.52 10.27 -10.35
C VAL A 473 -27.93 11.69 -9.99
N LYS A 474 -27.36 12.24 -8.92
CA LYS A 474 -27.74 13.54 -8.38
C LYS A 474 -26.51 14.23 -7.79
N VAL A 475 -26.38 15.53 -8.04
CA VAL A 475 -25.45 16.41 -7.33
C VAL A 475 -26.21 17.66 -6.90
N GLU A 476 -26.17 17.95 -5.61
CA GLU A 476 -26.66 19.19 -5.02
C GLU A 476 -25.51 19.91 -4.33
N VAL A 477 -25.55 21.23 -4.37
CA VAL A 477 -24.48 22.11 -3.87
C VAL A 477 -25.08 23.22 -3.02
N VAL A 478 -24.37 23.66 -1.99
CA VAL A 478 -24.82 24.78 -1.15
C VAL A 478 -24.71 26.09 -1.94
N CYS A 479 -25.82 26.81 -2.07
CA CYS A 479 -25.83 28.11 -2.77
C CYS A 479 -24.92 29.13 -2.06
N THR A 480 -24.20 29.94 -2.84
CA THR A 480 -23.48 31.13 -2.34
C THR A 480 -24.31 32.40 -2.54
N GLU A 481 -24.99 32.53 -3.69
CA GLU A 481 -25.89 33.63 -4.04
C GLU A 481 -27.26 33.52 -3.37
N CYS A 482 -27.25 33.43 -2.04
CA CYS A 482 -28.45 33.30 -1.22
C CYS A 482 -28.17 33.84 0.19
N ARG A 483 -29.22 34.33 0.87
CA ARG A 483 -29.08 34.83 2.25
C ARG A 483 -29.01 33.72 3.29
N VAL A 484 -29.69 32.61 3.03
CA VAL A 484 -29.69 31.42 3.88
C VAL A 484 -29.13 30.26 3.05
N PRO A 485 -27.94 29.73 3.40
CA PRO A 485 -27.34 28.63 2.67
C PRO A 485 -28.27 27.42 2.64
N SER A 486 -28.50 26.88 1.44
CA SER A 486 -29.32 25.69 1.22
C SER A 486 -28.82 24.90 0.03
N TYR A 487 -29.11 23.61 -0.01
CA TYR A 487 -28.77 22.75 -1.13
C TYR A 487 -29.67 23.06 -2.33
N VAL A 488 -29.04 23.31 -3.48
CA VAL A 488 -29.70 23.48 -4.78
C VAL A 488 -29.08 22.51 -5.79
N PRO A 489 -29.82 22.06 -6.83
CA PRO A 489 -29.25 21.22 -7.87
C PRO A 489 -28.03 21.86 -8.54
N LEU A 490 -27.02 21.05 -8.89
CA LEU A 490 -25.89 21.48 -9.69
C LEU A 490 -26.36 21.83 -11.12
N GLU A 491 -26.08 23.06 -11.55
CA GLU A 491 -26.41 23.56 -12.89
C GLU A 491 -25.21 23.43 -13.83
N THR A 492 -25.39 22.81 -15.00
CA THR A 492 -24.29 22.45 -15.91
C THR A 492 -23.43 23.64 -16.35
N ASP A 493 -24.06 24.74 -16.75
CA ASP A 493 -23.35 25.90 -17.32
C ASP A 493 -22.96 26.96 -16.28
N LYS A 494 -23.40 26.81 -15.03
CA LYS A 494 -23.06 27.72 -13.95
C LYS A 494 -21.62 27.51 -13.51
N ILE A 495 -20.93 28.61 -13.18
CA ILE A 495 -19.57 28.58 -12.63
C ILE A 495 -19.65 28.45 -11.12
N TYR A 496 -18.88 27.53 -10.57
CA TYR A 496 -18.77 27.27 -9.15
C TYR A 496 -17.33 27.49 -8.68
N LYS A 497 -17.22 28.03 -7.46
CA LYS A 497 -15.97 28.05 -6.71
C LYS A 497 -15.89 26.81 -5.83
N VAL A 498 -14.76 26.11 -5.88
CA VAL A 498 -14.51 24.89 -5.12
C VAL A 498 -13.12 24.96 -4.51
N VAL A 499 -13.01 24.64 -3.21
CA VAL A 499 -11.72 24.46 -2.55
C VAL A 499 -11.32 22.97 -2.59
N LEU A 500 -10.07 22.68 -2.95
CA LEU A 500 -9.59 21.31 -3.17
C LEU A 500 -8.06 21.20 -3.03
N PRO A 501 -7.49 20.01 -2.79
CA PRO A 501 -6.03 19.84 -2.71
C PRO A 501 -5.33 20.22 -4.01
N SER A 502 -4.19 20.90 -3.91
CA SER A 502 -3.33 21.27 -5.04
C SER A 502 -2.90 20.06 -5.88
N TYR A 503 -2.85 18.87 -5.29
CA TYR A 503 -2.62 17.60 -5.98
C TYR A 503 -3.63 17.35 -7.11
N ILE A 504 -4.93 17.41 -6.82
CA ILE A 504 -5.97 17.14 -7.84
C ILE A 504 -6.26 18.36 -8.73
N VAL A 505 -5.95 19.59 -8.29
CA VAL A 505 -5.91 20.77 -9.17
C VAL A 505 -4.95 20.53 -10.35
N ASN A 506 -3.79 19.95 -10.07
CA ASN A 506 -2.76 19.69 -11.09
C ASN A 506 -3.00 18.41 -11.92
N GLY A 507 -4.15 17.77 -11.75
CA GLY A 507 -4.56 16.55 -12.46
C GLY A 507 -4.11 15.24 -11.78
N GLY A 508 -3.67 15.30 -10.52
CA GLY A 508 -3.40 14.12 -9.70
C GLY A 508 -4.61 13.17 -9.63
N ASP A 509 -4.38 11.89 -9.34
CA ASP A 509 -5.38 10.81 -9.38
C ASP A 509 -6.15 10.69 -10.71
N GLY A 510 -5.67 11.31 -11.80
CA GLY A 510 -6.32 11.30 -13.11
C GLY A 510 -7.40 12.38 -13.29
N PHE A 511 -7.53 13.34 -12.37
CA PHE A 511 -8.45 14.48 -12.46
C PHE A 511 -8.04 15.52 -13.52
N THR A 512 -7.65 15.06 -14.71
CA THR A 512 -7.26 15.89 -15.87
C THR A 512 -8.36 16.86 -16.28
N VAL A 513 -9.63 16.50 -16.07
CA VAL A 513 -10.78 17.37 -16.32
C VAL A 513 -10.74 18.65 -15.47
N LEU A 514 -10.31 18.56 -14.20
CA LEU A 514 -10.16 19.73 -13.33
C LEU A 514 -9.01 20.62 -13.81
N LYS A 515 -7.85 20.01 -14.10
CA LYS A 515 -6.66 20.71 -14.61
C LYS A 515 -6.92 21.46 -15.91
N ASN A 516 -7.61 20.81 -16.85
CA ASN A 516 -7.76 21.32 -18.22
C ASN A 516 -8.92 22.31 -18.36
N GLU A 517 -9.96 22.20 -17.53
CA GLU A 517 -11.19 23.00 -17.66
C GLU A 517 -11.35 24.07 -16.56
N GLN A 518 -10.42 24.19 -15.62
CA GLN A 518 -10.44 25.29 -14.65
C GLN A 518 -10.34 26.65 -15.35
N ILE A 519 -11.24 27.55 -14.97
CA ILE A 519 -11.34 28.92 -15.48
C ILE A 519 -10.38 29.83 -14.72
N LYS A 520 -10.26 29.58 -13.41
CA LYS A 520 -9.37 30.29 -12.49
C LYS A 520 -8.81 29.31 -11.47
N HIS A 521 -7.57 29.55 -11.05
CA HIS A 521 -6.88 28.84 -9.98
C HIS A 521 -6.12 29.85 -9.13
N ASP A 522 -6.39 29.84 -7.83
CA ASP A 522 -5.64 30.58 -6.82
C ASP A 522 -5.06 29.57 -5.82
N SER A 523 -3.74 29.56 -5.64
CA SER A 523 -3.10 28.74 -4.61
C SER A 523 -3.51 29.22 -3.22
N GLY A 524 -3.82 28.26 -2.33
CA GLY A 524 -4.25 28.56 -0.98
C GLY A 524 -3.21 28.25 0.09
N ASP A 525 -3.70 28.03 1.30
CA ASP A 525 -2.87 27.81 2.49
C ASP A 525 -2.43 26.34 2.61
N LEU A 526 -1.35 26.11 3.37
CA LEU A 526 -0.82 24.78 3.71
C LEU A 526 -1.90 23.90 4.36
N ASP A 527 -2.05 22.68 3.87
CA ASP A 527 -3.04 21.70 4.30
C ASP A 527 -3.11 21.50 5.83
N ILE A 528 -1.97 21.23 6.45
CA ILE A 528 -1.81 21.04 7.88
C ILE A 528 -2.15 22.32 8.66
N ALA A 529 -1.81 23.50 8.14
CA ALA A 529 -2.10 24.77 8.81
C ALA A 529 -3.61 25.05 8.84
N VAL A 530 -4.32 24.77 7.75
CA VAL A 530 -5.78 24.92 7.64
C VAL A 530 -6.49 24.05 8.68
N ILE A 531 -6.17 22.76 8.74
CA ILE A 531 -6.81 21.85 9.68
C ILE A 531 -6.41 22.16 11.12
N SER A 532 -5.14 22.48 11.37
CA SER A 532 -4.66 22.89 12.69
C SER A 532 -5.43 24.11 13.21
N SER A 533 -5.63 25.12 12.36
CA SER A 533 -6.38 26.34 12.70
C SER A 533 -7.84 26.04 13.02
N TYR A 534 -8.49 25.20 12.21
CA TYR A 534 -9.87 24.78 12.44
C TYR A 534 -10.03 24.04 13.77
N ILE A 535 -9.21 23.00 14.02
CA ILE A 535 -9.28 22.20 15.24
C ILE A 535 -8.99 23.06 16.48
N ARG A 536 -8.00 23.96 16.39
CA ARG A 536 -7.67 24.88 17.49
C ARG A 536 -8.84 25.82 17.80
N THR A 537 -9.55 26.28 16.77
CA THR A 537 -10.71 27.17 16.93
C THR A 537 -11.91 26.42 17.51
N MET A 538 -12.15 25.19 17.08
CA MET A 538 -13.26 24.38 17.58
C MET A 538 -13.01 23.84 18.99
N GLU A 539 -11.74 23.74 19.41
CA GLU A 539 -11.22 23.09 20.63
C GLU A 539 -11.53 21.59 20.75
N ARG A 540 -12.77 21.19 20.47
CA ARG A 540 -13.27 19.81 20.42
C ARG A 540 -14.04 19.56 19.12
N VAL A 541 -13.60 18.59 18.33
CA VAL A 541 -14.25 18.17 17.09
C VAL A 541 -15.04 16.87 17.25
N TYR A 542 -16.15 16.76 16.52
CA TYR A 542 -17.06 15.62 16.51
C TYR A 542 -17.73 15.42 15.13
N PRO A 543 -16.94 15.35 14.04
CA PRO A 543 -17.49 15.20 12.70
C PRO A 543 -18.28 13.90 12.60
N THR A 544 -19.40 13.93 11.86
CA THR A 544 -20.28 12.78 11.65
C THR A 544 -20.30 12.38 10.17
N VAL A 545 -20.72 11.14 9.91
CA VAL A 545 -21.16 10.72 8.56
C VAL A 545 -22.62 11.13 8.45
N GLU A 546 -22.93 12.04 7.52
CA GLU A 546 -24.21 12.75 7.49
C GLU A 546 -24.94 12.66 6.14
N GLY A 547 -24.52 11.72 5.27
CA GLY A 547 -25.16 11.45 4.00
C GLY A 547 -24.84 12.50 2.93
N ARG A 548 -23.64 13.09 3.00
CA ARG A 548 -23.04 13.88 1.91
C ARG A 548 -22.82 13.01 0.67
N ILE A 549 -22.51 11.74 0.86
CA ILE A 549 -22.31 10.78 -0.24
C ILE A 549 -23.22 9.57 -0.05
N GLN A 550 -24.03 9.24 -1.05
CA GLN A 550 -24.98 8.14 -0.99
C GLN A 550 -24.89 7.24 -2.22
N PHE A 551 -25.21 5.96 -2.03
CA PHE A 551 -25.31 4.98 -3.11
C PHE A 551 -26.77 4.53 -3.24
N SER A 552 -27.31 4.63 -4.46
CA SER A 552 -28.58 4.05 -4.86
C SER A 552 -28.58 2.54 -4.59
N SER A 553 -29.64 2.03 -3.98
CA SER A 553 -29.83 0.60 -3.70
C SER A 553 -30.15 -0.26 -4.94
N GLY A 554 -29.72 0.17 -6.13
CA GLY A 554 -29.88 -0.57 -7.38
C GLY A 554 -29.07 -1.88 -7.38
N HIS A 555 -29.72 -2.98 -7.01
CA HIS A 555 -29.26 -4.37 -7.17
C HIS A 555 -27.80 -4.69 -6.77
N LEU A 556 -27.44 -4.40 -5.51
CA LEU A 556 -26.24 -4.96 -4.85
C LEU A 556 -26.53 -6.21 -3.99
N TYR A 557 -27.54 -7.01 -4.34
CA TYR A 557 -27.73 -8.35 -3.77
C TYR A 557 -27.36 -9.43 -4.80
N GLY A 558 -26.05 -9.62 -4.98
CA GLY A 558 -25.49 -10.86 -5.50
C GLY A 558 -25.48 -11.92 -4.39
N SER A 559 -26.56 -12.71 -4.31
CA SER A 559 -26.61 -14.06 -3.72
C SER A 559 -25.94 -14.29 -2.36
N ILE A 560 -26.59 -13.85 -1.27
CA ILE A 560 -26.54 -14.59 -0.01
C ILE A 560 -27.73 -15.56 -0.02
N ARG A 561 -27.48 -16.84 -0.31
CA ARG A 561 -28.46 -17.89 0.01
C ARG A 561 -28.50 -18.01 1.53
N LEU A 562 -29.54 -17.49 2.17
CA LEU A 562 -29.86 -17.88 3.54
C LEU A 562 -30.13 -19.40 3.56
N PRO A 563 -29.47 -20.18 4.44
CA PRO A 563 -29.91 -21.54 4.69
C PRO A 563 -31.21 -21.47 5.49
N TYR A 564 -32.24 -22.14 4.99
CA TYR A 564 -33.48 -22.39 5.70
C TYR A 564 -33.17 -23.12 7.02
N VAL A 565 -33.32 -22.43 8.15
CA VAL A 565 -33.37 -23.06 9.47
C VAL A 565 -34.75 -23.67 9.63
N VAL A 566 -34.84 -24.99 9.45
CA VAL A 566 -36.02 -25.78 9.80
C VAL A 566 -36.13 -25.80 11.32
N MET A 567 -37.16 -25.14 11.85
CA MET A 567 -37.51 -25.15 13.27
C MET A 567 -38.15 -26.50 13.61
N PHE A 568 -37.40 -27.39 14.28
CA PHE A 568 -37.96 -28.61 14.85
C PHE A 568 -38.54 -28.31 16.24
N LEU A 569 -39.87 -28.30 16.34
CA LEU A 569 -40.57 -28.36 17.64
C LEU A 569 -40.38 -29.76 18.23
N MET A 570 -39.82 -29.86 19.43
CA MET A 570 -40.06 -30.99 20.32
C MET A 570 -40.92 -30.52 21.50
N LEU A 571 -42.17 -30.99 21.51
CA LEU A 571 -42.98 -31.11 22.71
C LEU A 571 -42.31 -32.13 23.65
N LEU A 572 -42.08 -31.73 24.90
CA LEU A 572 -42.00 -32.66 26.02
C LEU A 572 -43.09 -32.30 27.01
N THR A 573 -44.10 -33.16 27.02
CA THR A 573 -45.21 -33.22 27.95
C THR A 573 -44.73 -33.62 29.34
N HIS A 574 -45.16 -32.87 30.35
CA HIS A 574 -45.41 -33.38 31.70
C HIS A 574 -46.88 -33.12 32.00
N PHE A 575 -47.70 -34.16 31.83
CA PHE A 575 -48.66 -34.68 32.81
C PHE A 575 -49.26 -35.98 32.26
#